data_AF-A0A953ZEB3-F1
#
_entry.id   AF-A0A953ZEB3-F1
#
_cell.length_a   1.000
_cell.length_b   1.000
_cell.length_c   1.000
_cell.angle_alpha   90.00
_cell.angle_beta   90.00
_cell.angle_gamma   90.00
#
_symmetry.space_group_name_H-M   'P 1'
#
loop_
_entity.id
_entity.type
_entity.pdbx_description
1 polymer ?
#
loop_
_entity_poly.entity_id
_entity_poly.type
_entity_poly.pdbx_seq_one_letter_code
_entity_poly.pdbx_strand_id
1 'polypeptide(L)'
;VRTYGDMQQLLHEHPADSETLKLTVKRKDEEIDVELKLEELWRVTKIERRAGTHALEPFPEFWGKELDEKEKKKIGAKEDDFACEVTKFWVKTNAQNAGMKVGDIVFEVDGVRRSDYTSNPTLWIRLNYKPGDTVTVKVLRAGKTLEFSYIVKAKPW
;
A
#
# COMPACT_ATOMS: atom_id res chain seq x y z
N VAL A 1 19.56 -31.58 -11.90
CA VAL A 1 18.53 -30.61 -12.36
C VAL A 1 17.66 -30.29 -11.16
N ARG A 2 17.59 -29.03 -10.71
CA ARG A 2 16.64 -28.60 -9.68
C ARG A 2 15.24 -28.63 -10.28
N THR A 3 14.28 -29.19 -9.56
CA THR A 3 12.88 -29.16 -9.97
C THR A 3 12.28 -27.78 -9.74
N TYR A 4 11.09 -27.55 -10.30
CA TYR A 4 10.33 -26.34 -10.00
C TYR A 4 10.09 -26.16 -8.48
N GLY A 5 9.83 -27.27 -7.76
CA GLY A 5 9.64 -27.24 -6.31
C GLY A 5 10.90 -26.86 -5.54
N ASP A 6 12.07 -27.33 -5.97
CA ASP A 6 13.35 -26.94 -5.34
C ASP A 6 13.62 -25.45 -5.52
N MET A 7 13.29 -24.89 -6.69
CA MET A 7 13.40 -23.45 -6.94
C MET A 7 12.43 -22.65 -6.07
N GLN A 8 11.20 -23.12 -5.88
CA GLN A 8 10.24 -22.47 -4.98
C GLN A 8 10.74 -22.45 -3.53
N GLN A 9 11.30 -23.56 -3.04
CA GLN A 9 11.85 -23.63 -1.69
C GLN A 9 13.04 -22.68 -1.50
N LEU A 10 13.97 -22.66 -2.45
CA LEU A 10 15.13 -21.76 -2.41
C LEU A 10 14.72 -20.28 -2.42
N LEU A 11 13.76 -19.92 -3.27
CA LEU A 11 13.21 -18.56 -3.28
C LEU A 11 12.45 -18.23 -1.98
N HIS A 12 11.84 -19.24 -1.34
CA HIS A 12 11.18 -19.07 -0.05
C HIS A 12 12.17 -18.92 1.12
N GLU A 13 13.37 -19.46 1.03
CA GLU A 13 14.40 -19.30 2.06
C GLU A 13 15.23 -18.03 1.84
N HIS A 14 15.27 -17.50 0.62
CA HIS A 14 16.00 -16.28 0.29
C HIS A 14 15.46 -15.06 1.07
N PRO A 15 16.33 -14.19 1.63
CA PRO A 15 15.90 -13.03 2.40
C PRO A 15 14.97 -12.12 1.61
N ALA A 16 13.86 -11.73 2.23
CA ALA A 16 12.81 -10.94 1.59
C ALA A 16 13.26 -9.50 1.23
N ASP A 17 14.33 -9.03 1.87
CA ASP A 17 14.98 -7.73 1.68
C ASP A 17 16.22 -7.80 0.77
N SER A 18 16.51 -8.96 0.17
CA SER A 18 17.66 -9.10 -0.71
C SER A 18 17.46 -8.36 -2.03
N GLU A 19 18.48 -7.60 -2.46
CA GLU A 19 18.50 -6.87 -3.73
C GLU A 19 18.97 -7.72 -4.91
N THR A 20 19.59 -8.89 -4.67
CA THR A 20 20.11 -9.74 -5.74
C THR A 20 19.88 -11.23 -5.50
N LEU A 21 19.72 -11.97 -6.60
CA LEU A 21 19.65 -13.43 -6.62
C LEU A 21 20.67 -13.96 -7.62
N LYS A 22 21.62 -14.78 -7.14
CA LYS A 22 22.61 -15.45 -7.99
C LYS A 22 22.12 -16.84 -8.38
N LEU A 23 22.16 -17.14 -9.67
CA LEU A 23 21.71 -18.39 -10.25
C LEU A 23 22.74 -18.90 -11.26
N THR A 24 23.03 -20.19 -11.25
CA THR A 24 23.78 -20.84 -12.33
C THR A 24 22.80 -21.56 -13.24
N VAL A 25 22.78 -21.20 -14.53
CA VAL A 25 21.89 -21.79 -15.53
C VAL A 25 22.69 -22.55 -16.58
N LYS A 26 22.21 -23.72 -16.98
CA LYS A 26 22.81 -24.49 -18.09
C LYS A 26 22.09 -24.15 -19.40
N ARG A 27 22.81 -23.63 -20.40
CA ARG A 27 22.29 -23.28 -21.73
C ARG A 27 23.23 -23.86 -22.80
N LYS A 28 22.71 -24.74 -23.67
CA LYS A 28 23.50 -25.40 -24.74
C LYS A 28 24.81 -26.03 -24.22
N ASP A 29 24.70 -26.75 -23.11
CA ASP A 29 25.82 -27.41 -22.42
C ASP A 29 26.86 -26.53 -21.73
N GLU A 30 26.69 -25.21 -21.74
CA GLU A 30 27.50 -24.27 -20.95
C GLU A 30 26.78 -23.86 -19.67
N GLU A 31 27.54 -23.76 -18.57
CA GLU A 31 27.08 -23.18 -17.31
C GLU A 31 27.34 -21.67 -17.32
N ILE A 32 26.30 -20.90 -17.00
CA ILE A 32 26.32 -19.45 -17.01
C ILE A 32 25.84 -18.97 -15.65
N ASP A 33 26.68 -18.20 -14.96
CA ASP A 33 26.27 -17.48 -13.76
C ASP A 33 25.49 -16.22 -14.14
N VAL A 34 24.32 -16.06 -13.54
CA VAL A 34 23.39 -14.96 -13.75
C VAL A 34 23.11 -14.32 -12.40
N GLU A 35 23.29 -13.00 -12.33
CA GLU A 35 22.85 -12.20 -11.19
C GLU A 35 21.59 -11.44 -11.58
N LEU A 36 20.48 -11.76 -10.93
CA LEU A 36 19.22 -11.07 -11.07
C LEU A 36 19.15 -9.96 -10.02
N LYS A 37 18.87 -8.73 -10.45
CA LYS A 37 18.44 -7.67 -9.55
C LYS A 37 16.99 -7.90 -9.16
N LEU A 38 16.74 -7.89 -7.86
CA LEU A 38 15.41 -8.01 -7.28
C LEU A 38 14.88 -6.61 -7.00
N GLU A 39 13.60 -6.39 -7.30
CA GLU A 39 12.94 -5.13 -6.97
C GLU A 39 12.82 -4.97 -5.44
N GLU A 40 12.79 -3.73 -4.97
CA GLU A 40 12.40 -3.43 -3.60
C GLU A 40 11.04 -4.09 -3.35
N LEU A 41 10.93 -4.89 -2.28
CA LEU A 41 9.72 -5.65 -1.95
C LEU A 41 9.40 -6.83 -2.89
N TRP A 42 10.36 -7.41 -3.64
CA TRP A 42 10.14 -8.53 -4.58
C TRP A 42 9.37 -9.74 -4.00
N ARG A 43 9.44 -9.93 -2.67
CA ARG A 43 8.75 -11.00 -1.94
C ARG A 43 7.59 -10.52 -1.08
N VAL A 44 7.39 -9.22 -0.93
CA VAL A 44 6.24 -8.70 -0.19
C VAL A 44 5.02 -8.80 -1.09
N THR A 45 4.06 -9.61 -0.65
CA THR A 45 2.79 -9.68 -1.35
C THR A 45 2.05 -8.37 -1.15
N LYS A 46 1.73 -7.68 -2.24
CA LYS A 46 0.73 -6.60 -2.28
C LYS A 46 -0.62 -7.14 -1.78
N ILE A 47 -0.87 -6.99 -0.49
CA ILE A 47 -2.06 -7.55 0.18
C ILE A 47 -3.34 -6.82 -0.23
N GLU A 48 -3.25 -5.63 -0.81
CA GLU A 48 -4.40 -4.84 -1.31
C GLU A 48 -5.29 -5.65 -2.26
N ARG A 49 -4.71 -6.58 -3.01
CA ARG A 49 -5.42 -7.41 -4.00
C ARG A 49 -6.07 -8.66 -3.42
N ARG A 50 -5.83 -8.98 -2.15
CA ARG A 50 -6.45 -10.15 -1.49
C ARG A 50 -7.87 -9.80 -1.10
N ALA A 51 -8.84 -10.61 -1.50
CA ALA A 51 -10.26 -10.39 -1.18
C ALA A 51 -10.53 -10.16 0.33
N GLY A 52 -9.71 -10.76 1.21
CA GLY A 52 -9.80 -10.60 2.66
C GLY A 52 -9.43 -9.21 3.18
N THR A 53 -8.66 -8.39 2.48
CA THR A 53 -8.30 -7.04 2.98
C THR A 53 -9.48 -6.08 3.03
N HIS A 54 -10.48 -6.27 2.15
CA HIS A 54 -11.74 -5.54 2.22
C HIS A 54 -12.62 -5.91 3.41
N ALA A 55 -12.34 -7.06 4.05
CA ALA A 55 -13.01 -7.50 5.27
C ALA A 55 -12.29 -7.03 6.54
N LEU A 56 -11.07 -6.48 6.45
CA LEU A 56 -10.36 -5.95 7.61
C LEU A 56 -11.08 -4.72 8.17
N GLU A 57 -11.23 -4.70 9.48
CA GLU A 57 -11.66 -3.54 10.24
C GLU A 57 -10.45 -2.69 10.67
N PRO A 58 -10.62 -1.39 10.93
CA PRO A 58 -11.86 -0.62 10.83
C PRO A 58 -12.22 -0.23 9.39
N PHE A 59 -13.44 0.28 9.20
CA PHE A 59 -13.77 0.98 7.97
C PHE A 59 -13.05 2.34 7.96
N PRO A 60 -12.22 2.66 6.94
CA PRO A 60 -11.51 3.94 6.86
C PRO A 60 -12.41 5.17 6.64
N GLU A 61 -13.74 5.02 6.65
CA GLU A 61 -14.73 6.08 6.44
C GLU A 61 -14.80 6.65 5.01
N PHE A 62 -13.94 6.20 4.08
CA PHE A 62 -13.96 6.55 2.66
C PHE A 62 -13.36 5.45 1.76
N TRP A 63 -13.64 5.53 0.46
CA TRP A 63 -12.96 4.76 -0.59
C TRP A 63 -11.98 5.63 -1.35
N GLY A 64 -10.82 5.07 -1.69
CA GLY A 64 -9.77 5.75 -2.42
C GLY A 64 -9.32 4.98 -3.67
N LYS A 65 -9.06 5.70 -4.76
CA LYS A 65 -8.30 5.20 -5.91
C LYS A 65 -6.83 5.52 -5.65
N GLU A 66 -5.98 4.52 -5.66
CA GLU A 66 -4.53 4.71 -5.54
C GLU A 66 -4.00 5.59 -6.69
N LEU A 67 -3.05 6.46 -6.36
CA LEU A 67 -2.37 7.29 -7.36
C LEU A 67 -1.26 6.50 -8.05
N ASP A 68 -1.16 6.66 -9.37
CA ASP A 68 -0.01 6.18 -10.13
C ASP A 68 1.26 7.03 -9.87
N GLU A 69 2.41 6.56 -10.33
CA GLU A 69 3.70 7.26 -10.14
C GLU A 69 3.70 8.68 -10.71
N LYS A 70 3.00 8.92 -11.84
CA LYS A 70 2.95 10.24 -12.48
C LYS A 70 2.07 11.19 -11.65
N GLU A 71 0.97 10.69 -11.11
CA GLU A 71 0.07 11.40 -10.20
C GLU A 71 0.80 11.73 -8.88
N LYS A 72 1.53 10.78 -8.29
CA LYS A 72 2.36 11.02 -7.09
C LYS A 72 3.44 12.07 -7.32
N LYS A 73 4.15 12.02 -8.45
CA LYS A 73 5.17 13.02 -8.80
C LYS A 73 4.59 14.43 -8.90
N LYS A 74 3.36 14.59 -9.40
CA LYS A 74 2.68 15.91 -9.49
C LYS A 74 2.40 16.54 -8.13
N ILE A 75 2.17 15.73 -7.10
CA ILE A 75 1.90 16.21 -5.73
C ILE A 75 3.17 16.29 -4.87
N GLY A 76 4.34 15.97 -5.44
CA GLY A 76 5.61 15.93 -4.70
C GLY A 76 5.72 14.76 -3.72
N ALA A 77 4.92 13.70 -3.92
CA ALA A 77 5.05 12.45 -3.18
C ALA A 77 6.15 11.59 -3.81
N LYS A 78 6.84 10.82 -2.97
CA LYS A 78 7.80 9.83 -3.43
C LYS A 78 7.08 8.61 -4.03
N GLU A 79 7.84 7.76 -4.71
CA GLU A 79 7.30 6.56 -5.34
C GLU A 79 6.75 5.56 -4.31
N ASP A 80 7.48 5.42 -3.19
CA ASP A 80 7.19 4.59 -2.03
C ASP A 80 6.14 5.17 -1.08
N ASP A 81 5.81 6.46 -1.20
CA ASP A 81 4.74 7.07 -0.41
C ASP A 81 3.39 6.48 -0.79
N PHE A 82 2.53 6.22 0.20
CA PHE A 82 1.14 5.91 -0.10
C PHE A 82 0.38 7.19 -0.48
N ALA A 83 -0.52 7.06 -1.45
CA ALA A 83 -1.42 8.15 -1.81
C ALA A 83 -2.68 7.62 -2.49
N CYS A 84 -3.84 8.16 -2.14
CA CYS A 84 -5.08 7.88 -2.86
C CYS A 84 -5.97 9.11 -3.02
N GLU A 85 -6.68 9.18 -4.13
CA GLU A 85 -7.76 10.13 -4.36
C GLU A 85 -9.05 9.57 -3.78
N VAL A 86 -9.71 10.34 -2.92
CA VAL A 86 -11.00 9.98 -2.34
C VAL A 86 -12.06 9.96 -3.43
N THR A 87 -12.62 8.79 -3.70
CA THR A 87 -13.62 8.60 -4.76
C THR A 87 -15.05 8.59 -4.23
N LYS A 88 -15.24 8.10 -3.00
CA LYS A 88 -16.58 7.90 -2.44
C LYS A 88 -16.57 7.86 -0.92
N PHE A 89 -17.68 8.29 -0.32
CA PHE A 89 -17.99 8.06 1.09
C PHE A 89 -19.19 7.12 1.23
N TRP A 90 -19.27 6.44 2.36
CA TRP A 90 -20.52 5.80 2.75
C TRP A 90 -21.52 6.86 3.26
N VAL A 91 -22.72 6.44 3.65
CA VAL A 91 -23.74 7.37 4.16
C VAL A 91 -23.30 7.89 5.53
N LYS A 92 -23.16 9.22 5.66
CA LYS A 92 -22.87 9.94 6.92
C LYS A 92 -21.63 9.44 7.67
N THR A 93 -20.49 9.39 6.99
CA THR A 93 -19.23 8.97 7.61
C THR A 93 -18.63 10.07 8.48
N ASN A 94 -17.82 9.67 9.47
CA ASN A 94 -17.15 10.64 10.34
C ASN A 94 -16.12 11.49 9.58
N ALA A 95 -15.42 10.89 8.61
CA ALA A 95 -14.52 11.59 7.71
C ALA A 95 -15.23 12.71 6.91
N GLN A 96 -16.43 12.42 6.38
CA GLN A 96 -17.22 13.40 5.66
C GLN A 96 -17.70 14.53 6.58
N ASN A 97 -18.13 14.20 7.80
CA ASN A 97 -18.51 15.19 8.82
C ASN A 97 -17.33 16.07 9.27
N ALA A 98 -16.10 15.51 9.29
CA ALA A 98 -14.88 16.25 9.57
C ALA A 98 -14.48 17.21 8.43
N GLY A 99 -15.12 17.11 7.26
CA GLY A 99 -14.93 18.03 6.14
C GLY A 99 -14.11 17.47 4.98
N MET A 100 -13.79 16.16 4.99
CA MET A 100 -13.24 15.48 3.81
C MET A 100 -14.27 15.43 2.68
N LYS A 101 -13.79 15.45 1.43
CA LYS A 101 -14.61 15.52 0.22
C LYS A 101 -14.06 14.60 -0.87
N VAL A 102 -14.92 14.28 -1.82
CA VAL A 102 -14.52 13.54 -3.04
C VAL A 102 -13.54 14.42 -3.82
N GLY A 103 -12.46 13.82 -4.32
CA GLY A 103 -11.35 14.50 -4.98
C GLY A 103 -10.22 14.95 -4.04
N ASP A 104 -10.34 14.74 -2.73
CA ASP A 104 -9.21 14.93 -1.81
C ASP A 104 -8.14 13.87 -2.08
N ILE A 105 -6.86 14.28 -2.10
CA ILE A 105 -5.75 13.33 -2.20
C ILE A 105 -5.18 13.11 -0.82
N VAL A 106 -5.44 11.96 -0.22
CA VAL A 106 -4.87 11.55 1.07
C VAL A 106 -3.45 11.05 0.84
N PHE A 107 -2.47 11.62 1.53
CA PHE A 107 -1.05 11.26 1.37
C PHE A 107 -0.31 11.06 2.70
N GLU A 108 -0.95 11.32 3.84
CA GLU A 108 -0.37 11.12 5.17
C GLU A 108 -1.47 10.71 6.16
N VAL A 109 -1.13 9.79 7.06
CA VAL A 109 -1.98 9.32 8.16
C VAL A 109 -1.16 9.34 9.45
N ASP A 110 -1.55 10.17 10.42
CA ASP A 110 -0.86 10.41 11.70
C ASP A 110 0.67 10.57 11.56
N GLY A 111 1.11 11.39 10.61
CA GLY A 111 2.54 11.64 10.35
C GLY A 111 3.23 10.57 9.50
N VAL A 112 2.57 9.46 9.20
CA VAL A 112 3.10 8.38 8.36
C VAL A 112 2.72 8.62 6.91
N ARG A 113 3.69 8.51 6.00
CA ARG A 113 3.51 8.69 4.54
C ARG A 113 3.81 7.44 3.72
N ARG A 114 4.46 6.44 4.31
CA ARG A 114 4.93 5.24 3.62
C ARG A 114 4.68 4.00 4.46
N SER A 115 4.56 2.86 3.81
CA SER A 115 4.42 1.55 4.44
C SER A 115 5.04 0.49 3.55
N ASP A 116 5.85 -0.38 4.15
CA ASP A 116 6.45 -1.53 3.45
C ASP A 116 5.38 -2.53 2.97
N TYR A 117 4.18 -2.47 3.54
CA TYR A 117 3.08 -3.39 3.25
C TYR A 117 2.06 -2.81 2.27
N THR A 118 1.99 -1.48 2.13
CA THR A 118 0.96 -0.87 1.28
C THR A 118 1.27 0.54 0.81
N SER A 119 0.95 0.78 -0.47
CA SER A 119 0.92 2.09 -1.10
C SER A 119 -0.45 2.78 -1.00
N ASN A 120 -1.38 2.21 -0.22
CA ASN A 120 -2.74 2.72 -0.06
C ASN A 120 -3.02 3.15 1.40
N PRO A 121 -3.31 4.43 1.67
CA PRO A 121 -3.59 4.91 3.03
C PRO A 121 -4.83 4.24 3.65
N THR A 122 -5.82 3.83 2.84
CA THR A 122 -7.01 3.15 3.38
C THR A 122 -6.68 1.75 3.90
N LEU A 123 -5.71 1.06 3.30
CA LEU A 123 -5.24 -0.21 3.83
C LEU A 123 -4.32 0.01 5.04
N TRP A 124 -3.49 1.06 5.03
CA TRP A 124 -2.71 1.45 6.20
C TRP A 124 -3.60 1.64 7.44
N ILE A 125 -4.73 2.34 7.30
CA ILE A 125 -5.69 2.53 8.39
C ILE A 125 -6.26 1.18 8.88
N ARG A 126 -6.61 0.27 7.97
CA ARG A 126 -7.12 -1.07 8.33
C ARG A 126 -6.11 -1.93 9.08
N LEU A 127 -4.82 -1.73 8.82
CA LEU A 127 -3.76 -2.56 9.43
C LEU A 127 -3.33 -2.06 10.81
N ASN A 128 -3.50 -0.77 11.10
CA ASN A 128 -2.89 -0.13 12.27
C ASN A 128 -3.87 0.41 13.31
N TYR A 129 -5.16 0.50 12.98
CA TYR A 129 -6.17 1.10 13.84
C TYR A 129 -7.24 0.08 14.20
N LYS A 130 -8.05 0.42 15.20
CA LYS A 130 -9.23 -0.31 15.63
C LYS A 130 -10.47 0.58 15.57
N PRO A 131 -11.68 0.00 15.45
CA PRO A 131 -12.92 0.73 15.63
C PRO A 131 -12.91 1.55 16.94
N GLY A 132 -13.23 2.83 16.85
CA GLY A 132 -13.21 3.76 17.97
C GLY A 132 -11.95 4.62 18.07
N ASP A 133 -10.87 4.25 17.37
CA ASP A 133 -9.66 5.07 17.34
C ASP A 133 -9.88 6.36 16.55
N THR A 134 -9.14 7.41 16.93
CA THR A 134 -9.07 8.65 16.14
C THR A 134 -7.91 8.56 15.17
N VAL A 135 -8.17 8.87 13.91
CA VAL A 135 -7.14 8.99 12.87
C VAL A 135 -7.08 10.43 12.39
N THR A 136 -5.87 10.95 12.19
CA THR A 136 -5.64 12.24 11.51
C THR A 136 -5.08 11.98 10.13
N VAL A 137 -5.70 12.57 9.11
CA VAL A 137 -5.24 12.47 7.72
C VAL A 137 -4.88 13.83 7.19
N LYS A 138 -3.76 13.93 6.46
CA LYS A 138 -3.48 15.10 5.61
C LYS A 138 -3.89 14.83 4.19
N VAL A 139 -4.57 15.80 3.61
CA VAL A 139 -5.07 15.75 2.26
C VAL A 139 -4.62 16.96 1.46
N LEU A 140 -4.39 16.75 0.16
CA LEU A 140 -4.21 17.83 -0.79
C LEU A 140 -5.55 18.11 -1.47
N ARG A 141 -6.04 19.34 -1.34
CA ARG A 141 -7.27 19.83 -2.00
C ARG A 141 -6.96 21.14 -2.72
N ALA A 142 -7.13 21.16 -4.04
CA ALA A 142 -6.85 22.34 -4.87
C ALA A 142 -5.46 22.96 -4.59
N GLY A 143 -4.44 22.12 -4.42
CA GLY A 143 -3.06 22.54 -4.15
C GLY A 143 -2.77 22.98 -2.72
N LYS A 144 -3.75 22.92 -1.80
CA LYS A 144 -3.55 23.23 -0.38
C LYS A 144 -3.59 21.96 0.46
N THR A 145 -2.66 21.87 1.41
CA THR A 145 -2.68 20.82 2.43
C THR A 145 -3.70 21.18 3.51
N LEU A 146 -4.63 20.27 3.75
CA LEU A 146 -5.63 20.33 4.82
C LEU A 146 -5.44 19.12 5.73
N GLU A 147 -5.84 19.25 6.97
CA GLU A 147 -5.77 18.19 7.97
C GLU A 147 -7.15 17.94 8.55
N PHE A 148 -7.51 16.66 8.71
CA PHE A 148 -8.81 16.25 9.24
C PHE A 148 -8.62 15.11 10.22
N SER A 149 -9.22 15.22 11.40
CA SER A 149 -9.25 14.16 12.41
C SER A 149 -10.67 13.64 12.57
N TYR A 150 -10.82 12.32 12.62
CA TYR A 150 -12.12 11.67 12.81
C TYR A 150 -11.96 10.29 13.45
N ILE A 151 -13.04 9.80 14.05
CA ILE A 151 -13.09 8.45 14.64
C ILE A 151 -13.44 7.44 13.55
N VAL A 152 -12.65 6.37 13.42
CA VAL A 152 -12.95 5.26 12.50
C VAL A 152 -13.92 4.28 13.13
N LYS A 153 -14.88 3.77 12.37
CA LYS A 153 -15.90 2.83 12.87
C LYS A 153 -15.63 1.40 12.45
N ALA A 154 -16.28 0.49 13.16
CA ALA A 154 -16.49 -0.87 12.67
C ALA A 154 -17.24 -0.82 11.34
N LYS A 155 -17.06 -1.85 10.52
CA LYS A 155 -17.69 -1.90 9.21
C LYS A 155 -19.21 -1.98 9.42
N PRO A 156 -20.02 -1.08 8.83
CA PRO A 156 -21.45 -1.06 9.10
C PRO A 156 -22.25 -2.17 8.36
N TRP A 157 -21.58 -3.16 7.77
CA TRP A 157 -22.18 -4.29 7.04
C TRP A 157 -21.30 -5.55 7.07
#